data_AF-A0A0J8E2T0-F1
#
_entry.id   AF-A0A0J8E2T0-F1
#
_cell.length_a   1.000
_cell.length_b   1.000
_cell.length_c   1.000
_cell.angle_alpha   90.00
_cell.angle_beta   90.00
_cell.angle_gamma   90.00
#
_symmetry.space_group_name_H-M   'P 1'
#
loop_
_entity.id
_entity.type
_entity.pdbx_description
1 polymer ?
#
loop_
_entity_poly.entity_id
_entity_poly.type
_entity_poly.pdbx_seq_one_letter_code
_entity_poly.pdbx_strand_id
1 'polypeptide(L)'
;MKLIDELPHCSAVRVPKIQTINGVMGVLKLLAGLYLFVITERECVRSYLGNPIFKVSSIKILPCDHSLKSSPAEQKRVETEYSSLLNAAESTPGLFFSYDANLTLSMQRLHDLGDESKTIPLWRQEGDGGPMLLVEVLGFPLLRS
;
A
#
# COMPACT_ATOMS: atom_id res chain seq x y z
N MET A 1 -33.44 -9.07 0.29
CA MET A 1 -32.27 -8.36 -0.26
C MET A 1 -31.18 -9.41 -0.50
N LYS A 2 -30.89 -9.73 -1.77
CA LYS A 2 -29.88 -10.73 -2.16
C LYS A 2 -28.57 -9.98 -2.41
N LEU A 3 -27.57 -10.24 -1.59
CA LEU A 3 -26.24 -9.64 -1.68
C LEU A 3 -25.21 -10.75 -1.78
N ILE A 4 -25.21 -11.42 -2.94
CA ILE A 4 -24.06 -12.17 -3.42
C ILE A 4 -24.20 -12.15 -4.94
N ASP A 5 -23.45 -11.28 -5.59
CA ASP A 5 -23.21 -11.43 -7.02
C ASP A 5 -22.44 -12.74 -7.19
N GLU A 6 -23.06 -13.69 -7.88
CA GLU A 6 -22.46 -14.95 -8.29
C GLU A 6 -21.13 -14.67 -9.01
N LEU A 7 -20.04 -15.20 -8.46
CA LEU A 7 -18.74 -15.20 -9.11
C LEU A 7 -18.90 -15.91 -10.47
N PRO A 8 -18.42 -15.36 -11.60
CA PRO A 8 -18.61 -15.98 -12.90
C PRO A 8 -18.10 -17.42 -12.90
N HIS A 9 -18.98 -18.36 -13.24
CA HIS A 9 -18.70 -19.79 -13.35
C HIS A 9 -17.54 -20.01 -14.34
N CYS A 10 -16.35 -20.22 -13.80
CA CYS A 10 -15.13 -20.38 -14.57
C CYS A 10 -15.00 -21.86 -14.94
N SER A 11 -15.30 -22.23 -16.19
CA SER A 11 -15.25 -23.61 -16.71
C SER A 11 -13.84 -24.19 -16.86
N ALA A 12 -12.81 -23.44 -16.48
CA ALA A 12 -11.44 -23.91 -16.33
C ALA A 12 -11.06 -23.81 -14.85
N VAL A 13 -10.65 -24.92 -14.26
CA VAL A 13 -10.02 -24.96 -12.93
C VAL A 13 -8.71 -24.17 -13.02
N ARG A 14 -8.80 -22.85 -12.83
CA ARG A 14 -7.62 -22.00 -12.69
C ARG A 14 -7.08 -22.25 -11.30
N VAL A 15 -6.00 -23.03 -11.23
CA VAL A 15 -5.25 -23.18 -9.97
C VAL A 15 -4.81 -21.77 -9.54
N PRO A 16 -5.26 -21.26 -8.38
CA PRO A 16 -4.89 -19.92 -7.96
C PRO A 16 -3.39 -19.87 -7.68
N LYS A 17 -2.73 -18.82 -8.19
CA LYS A 17 -1.33 -18.56 -7.84
C LYS A 17 -1.29 -18.00 -6.43
N ILE A 18 -0.81 -18.79 -5.47
CA ILE A 18 -0.61 -18.36 -4.09
C ILE A 18 0.75 -17.68 -3.99
N GLN A 19 0.77 -16.48 -3.40
CA GLN A 19 2.00 -15.73 -3.14
C GLN A 19 1.93 -15.16 -1.72
N THR A 20 2.99 -15.42 -0.93
CA THR A 20 3.16 -14.78 0.38
C THR A 20 3.63 -13.35 0.18
N ILE A 21 3.04 -12.43 0.93
CA ILE A 21 3.43 -11.02 0.99
C ILE A 21 3.69 -10.63 2.44
N ASN A 22 4.52 -9.61 2.64
CA ASN A 22 4.83 -9.05 3.95
C ASN A 22 3.86 -7.94 4.36
N GLY A 23 3.08 -7.40 3.44
CA GLY A 23 2.08 -6.39 3.76
C GLY A 23 1.36 -5.89 2.52
N VAL A 24 0.18 -5.31 2.75
CA VAL A 24 -0.54 -4.54 1.75
C VAL A 24 -0.30 -3.07 2.07
N MET A 25 0.32 -2.34 1.15
CA MET A 25 0.45 -0.90 1.27
C MET A 25 -0.94 -0.30 1.04
N GLY A 26 -1.56 -0.65 -0.09
CA GLY A 26 -3.00 -0.45 -0.33
C GLY A 26 -3.31 -0.28 -1.80
N VAL A 27 -4.32 0.53 -2.15
CA VAL A 27 -4.94 0.51 -3.48
C VAL A 27 -4.97 1.91 -4.10
N LEU A 28 -4.61 1.99 -5.38
CA LEU A 28 -4.75 3.19 -6.20
C LEU A 28 -5.74 2.94 -7.35
N LYS A 29 -6.65 3.87 -7.60
CA LYS A 29 -7.54 3.85 -8.76
C LYS A 29 -6.96 4.72 -9.87
N LEU A 30 -6.65 4.10 -11.00
CA LEU A 30 -6.25 4.78 -12.24
C LEU A 30 -7.34 4.63 -13.31
N LEU A 31 -7.06 5.09 -14.53
CA LEU A 31 -8.03 5.05 -15.63
C LEU A 31 -8.33 3.61 -16.07
N ALA A 32 -7.34 2.71 -16.02
CA ALA A 32 -7.52 1.30 -16.36
C ALA A 32 -8.33 0.49 -15.34
N GLY A 33 -8.32 0.91 -14.07
CA GLY A 33 -8.83 0.12 -12.97
C GLY A 33 -8.06 0.34 -11.67
N LEU A 34 -8.22 -0.62 -10.76
CA LEU A 34 -7.59 -0.62 -9.45
C LEU A 34 -6.23 -1.31 -9.50
N TYR A 35 -5.25 -0.75 -8.80
CA TYR A 35 -3.89 -1.25 -8.66
C TYR A 35 -3.59 -1.45 -7.17
N LEU A 36 -3.24 -2.68 -6.80
CA LEU A 36 -2.89 -3.08 -5.44
C LEU A 36 -1.37 -3.07 -5.26
N PHE A 37 -0.90 -2.39 -4.22
CA PHE A 37 0.51 -2.29 -3.87
C PHE A 37 0.78 -3.23 -2.70
N VAL A 38 1.65 -4.21 -2.93
CA VAL A 38 2.02 -5.20 -1.92
C VAL A 38 3.51 -5.17 -1.65
N ILE A 39 3.90 -5.34 -0.40
CA ILE A 39 5.28 -5.52 0.01
C ILE A 39 5.61 -7.00 -0.15
N THR A 40 6.47 -7.34 -1.09
CA THR A 40 6.89 -8.72 -1.36
C THR A 40 8.07 -9.12 -0.49
N GLU A 41 9.00 -8.20 -0.23
CA GLU A 41 10.21 -8.48 0.56
C GLU A 41 10.56 -7.34 1.52
N ARG A 42 11.23 -7.68 2.61
CA ARG A 42 11.65 -6.76 3.66
C ARG A 42 12.88 -7.28 4.39
N GLU A 43 13.61 -6.35 5.01
CA GLU A 43 14.77 -6.63 5.86
C GLU A 43 14.55 -6.08 7.25
N CYS A 44 14.79 -6.88 8.30
CA CYS A 44 14.81 -6.37 9.67
C CYS A 44 16.11 -5.60 9.89
N VAL A 45 16.02 -4.28 10.11
CA VAL A 45 17.19 -3.41 10.17
C VAL A 45 17.50 -2.91 11.58
N ARG A 46 16.50 -2.81 12.45
CA ARG A 46 16.64 -2.30 13.83
C ARG A 46 15.44 -2.73 14.68
N SER A 47 15.50 -2.41 15.97
CA SER A 47 14.33 -2.36 16.87
C SER A 47 14.13 -0.95 17.44
N TYR A 48 12.90 -0.59 17.72
CA TYR A 48 12.49 0.64 18.42
C TYR A 48 11.51 0.28 19.53
N LEU A 49 11.85 0.65 20.78
CA LEU A 49 11.09 0.27 21.99
C LEU A 49 10.82 -1.25 22.08
N GLY A 50 11.76 -2.07 21.62
CA GLY A 50 11.63 -3.54 21.58
C GLY A 50 10.89 -4.09 20.35
N ASN A 51 10.26 -3.22 19.54
CA ASN A 51 9.53 -3.63 18.34
C ASN A 51 10.45 -3.61 17.11
N PRO A 52 10.47 -4.66 16.27
CA PRO A 52 11.31 -4.70 15.09
C PRO A 52 10.86 -3.67 14.03
N ILE A 53 11.84 -3.01 13.42
CA ILE A 53 11.68 -2.11 12.27
C ILE A 53 12.19 -2.83 11.04
N PHE A 54 11.35 -2.86 10.02
CA PHE A 54 11.63 -3.47 8.74
C PHE A 54 11.80 -2.39 7.68
N LYS A 55 12.86 -2.50 6.89
CA LYS A 55 13.03 -1.77 5.64
C LYS A 55 12.34 -2.55 4.52
N VAL A 56 11.58 -1.86 3.68
CA VAL A 56 10.99 -2.46 2.48
C VAL A 56 12.09 -2.65 1.43
N SER A 57 12.28 -3.89 0.98
CA SER A 57 13.29 -4.23 -0.04
C SER A 57 12.67 -4.43 -1.43
N SER A 58 11.42 -4.89 -1.48
CA SER A 58 10.68 -5.05 -2.74
C SER A 58 9.19 -4.78 -2.53
N ILE A 59 8.63 -4.02 -3.47
CA ILE A 59 7.20 -3.77 -3.63
C ILE A 59 6.80 -4.40 -4.97
N LYS A 60 5.55 -4.81 -5.09
CA LYS A 60 4.96 -5.24 -6.35
C LYS A 60 3.61 -4.58 -6.53
N ILE A 61 3.36 -4.08 -7.74
CA ILE A 61 2.10 -3.48 -8.13
C ILE A 61 1.30 -4.50 -8.94
N LEU A 62 0.08 -4.79 -8.48
CA LEU A 62 -0.81 -5.80 -9.04
C LEU A 62 -2.06 -5.12 -9.61
N PRO A 63 -2.31 -5.14 -10.93
CA PRO A 63 -3.57 -4.68 -11.49
C PRO A 63 -4.70 -5.65 -11.09
N CYS A 64 -5.78 -5.12 -10.52
CA CYS A 64 -6.94 -5.91 -10.09
C CYS A 64 -7.97 -6.06 -11.22
N ASP A 65 -8.09 -5.04 -12.09
CA ASP A 65 -9.00 -5.04 -13.24
C ASP A 65 -8.26 -4.74 -14.54
N HIS A 66 -8.45 -5.58 -15.55
CA HIS A 66 -7.87 -5.41 -16.88
C HIS A 66 -8.90 -4.85 -17.87
N SER A 67 -9.31 -3.59 -17.70
CA SER A 67 -10.31 -2.96 -18.58
C SER A 67 -9.73 -2.35 -19.88
N LEU A 68 -8.40 -2.28 -20.02
CA LEU A 68 -7.75 -1.53 -21.11
C LEU A 68 -7.92 -2.13 -22.53
N LYS A 69 -8.44 -3.34 -22.68
CA LYS A 69 -8.47 -3.98 -24.01
C LYS A 69 -9.36 -3.20 -24.99
N SER A 70 -10.46 -2.61 -24.53
CA SER A 70 -11.40 -1.83 -25.34
C SER A 70 -11.32 -0.31 -25.16
N SER A 71 -10.30 0.21 -24.46
CA SER A 71 -10.20 1.66 -24.20
C SER A 71 -9.70 2.46 -25.41
N PRO A 72 -10.10 3.75 -25.54
CA PRO A 72 -9.59 4.66 -26.57
C PRO A 72 -8.06 4.80 -26.54
N ALA A 73 -7.46 5.11 -27.69
CA ALA A 73 -6.00 5.22 -27.82
C ALA A 73 -5.37 6.25 -26.87
N GLU A 74 -6.07 7.35 -26.60
CA GLU A 74 -5.62 8.39 -25.66
C GLU A 74 -5.54 7.86 -24.22
N GLN A 75 -6.55 7.10 -23.77
CA GLN A 75 -6.56 6.50 -22.44
C GLN A 75 -5.40 5.50 -22.27
N LYS A 76 -5.06 4.74 -23.32
CA LYS A 76 -3.90 3.84 -23.32
C LYS A 76 -2.58 4.58 -23.18
N ARG A 77 -2.44 5.75 -23.82
CA ARG A 77 -1.24 6.59 -23.71
C ARG A 77 -1.07 7.11 -22.28
N VAL A 78 -2.11 7.69 -21.70
CA VAL A 78 -2.07 8.21 -20.33
C VAL A 78 -1.81 7.09 -19.32
N GLU A 79 -2.40 5.91 -19.50
CA GLU A 79 -2.14 4.77 -18.61
C GLU A 79 -0.68 4.28 -18.68
N THR A 80 -0.05 4.38 -19.86
CA THR A 80 1.36 4.06 -20.03
C THR A 80 2.24 5.03 -19.23
N GLU A 81 1.88 6.32 -19.23
CA GLU A 81 2.54 7.34 -18.42
C GLU A 81 2.37 7.05 -16.92
N TYR A 82 1.15 6.72 -16.46
CA TYR A 82 0.93 6.31 -15.07
C TYR A 82 1.75 5.07 -14.69
N SER A 83 1.82 4.06 -15.55
CA SER A 83 2.63 2.88 -15.30
C SER A 83 4.11 3.21 -15.10
N SER A 84 4.63 4.21 -15.82
CA SER A 84 6.01 4.68 -15.63
C SER A 84 6.22 5.35 -14.26
N LEU A 85 5.24 6.14 -13.80
CA LEU A 85 5.27 6.77 -12.48
C LEU A 85 5.16 5.71 -11.37
N LEU A 86 4.33 4.70 -11.57
CA LEU A 86 4.18 3.58 -10.65
C LEU A 86 5.48 2.77 -10.51
N ASN A 87 6.18 2.50 -11.61
CA ASN A 87 7.48 1.85 -11.57
C ASN A 87 8.54 2.69 -10.84
N ALA A 88 8.53 4.01 -11.04
CA ALA A 88 9.43 4.91 -10.33
C ALA A 88 9.14 4.90 -8.81
N ALA A 89 7.87 4.93 -8.43
CA ALA A 89 7.43 4.81 -7.04
C ALA A 89 7.85 3.47 -6.41
N GLU A 90 7.70 2.36 -7.12
CA GLU A 90 8.13 1.03 -6.68
C GLU A 90 9.63 0.97 -6.37
N SER A 91 10.44 1.68 -7.16
CA SER A 91 11.90 1.74 -6.99
C SER A 91 12.39 2.72 -5.92
N THR A 92 11.48 3.49 -5.31
CA THR A 92 11.86 4.54 -4.36
C THR A 92 12.32 3.88 -3.04
N PRO A 93 13.59 4.03 -2.64
CA PRO A 93 14.09 3.46 -1.40
C PRO A 93 13.64 4.29 -0.20
N GLY A 94 13.80 3.74 1.00
CA GLY A 94 13.62 4.50 2.25
C GLY A 94 12.28 4.31 2.93
N LEU A 95 11.51 3.30 2.54
CA LEU A 95 10.28 2.91 3.23
C LEU A 95 10.58 1.95 4.36
N PHE A 96 10.02 2.28 5.54
CA PHE A 96 10.18 1.50 6.77
C PHE A 96 8.82 1.29 7.42
N PHE A 97 8.65 0.16 8.09
CA PHE A 97 7.45 -0.13 8.86
C PHE A 97 7.76 -1.03 10.05
N SER A 98 6.83 -1.07 10.99
CA SER A 98 6.77 -2.07 12.05
C SER A 98 5.35 -2.61 12.12
N TYR A 99 5.16 -3.86 12.51
CA TYR A 99 3.82 -4.40 12.76
C TYR A 99 3.27 -4.00 14.13
N ASP A 100 4.17 -3.63 15.05
CA ASP A 100 3.85 -3.50 16.47
C ASP A 100 4.08 -2.06 16.99
N ALA A 101 4.63 -1.18 16.15
CA ALA A 101 4.87 0.22 16.50
C ALA A 101 4.42 1.15 15.36
N ASN A 102 3.76 2.25 15.71
CA ASN A 102 3.50 3.31 14.77
C ASN A 102 4.75 4.20 14.62
N LEU A 103 5.41 4.10 13.46
CA LEU A 103 6.62 4.86 13.16
C LEU A 103 6.34 6.29 12.64
N THR A 104 5.09 6.63 12.33
CA THR A 104 4.73 7.98 11.85
C THR A 104 4.59 8.99 12.98
N LEU A 105 4.42 8.51 14.23
CA LEU A 105 4.35 9.36 15.42
C LEU A 105 5.74 9.68 15.96
N SER A 106 5.91 10.92 16.41
CA SER A 106 7.05 11.29 17.26
C SER A 106 6.92 10.66 18.66
N MET A 107 8.04 10.50 19.36
CA MET A 107 8.05 10.04 20.76
C MET A 107 7.16 10.90 21.67
N GLN A 108 7.11 12.22 21.44
CA GLN A 108 6.26 13.13 22.22
C GLN A 108 4.78 12.82 21.99
N ARG A 109 4.35 12.70 20.73
CA ARG A 109 2.95 12.38 20.42
C ARG A 109 2.58 10.98 20.94
N LEU A 110 3.46 9.99 20.78
CA LEU A 110 3.24 8.65 21.31
C LEU A 110 3.10 8.66 22.84
N HIS A 111 3.88 9.48 23.54
CA HIS A 111 3.75 9.67 24.98
C HIS A 111 2.42 10.33 25.35
N ASP A 112 1.95 11.31 24.58
CA ASP A 112 0.67 11.99 24.81
C ASP A 112 -0.54 11.05 24.67
N LEU A 113 -0.44 10.04 23.79
CA LEU A 113 -1.45 8.96 23.70
C LEU A 113 -1.48 8.06 24.95
N GLY A 114 -0.38 7.99 25.70
CA GLY A 114 -0.26 7.18 26.91
C GLY A 114 -0.65 5.71 26.69
N ASP A 115 -1.35 5.14 27.67
CA ASP A 115 -1.76 3.72 27.62
C ASP A 115 -2.87 3.44 26.59
N GLU A 116 -3.61 4.45 26.12
CA GLU A 116 -4.61 4.30 25.06
C GLU A 116 -3.99 3.86 23.73
N SER A 117 -2.70 4.15 23.51
CA SER A 117 -1.97 3.65 22.34
C SER A 117 -2.01 2.11 22.22
N LYS A 118 -2.10 1.39 23.34
CA LYS A 118 -2.14 -0.08 23.37
C LYS A 118 -3.50 -0.65 22.98
N THR A 119 -4.57 0.13 23.12
CA THR A 119 -5.95 -0.30 22.83
C THR A 119 -6.41 0.15 21.44
N ILE A 120 -5.75 1.17 20.87
CA ILE A 120 -6.04 1.71 19.55
C ILE A 120 -5.14 1.03 18.50
N PRO A 121 -5.71 0.50 17.40
CA PRO A 121 -4.89 -0.07 16.33
C PRO A 121 -3.98 1.00 15.71
N LEU A 122 -2.77 0.62 15.29
CA LEU A 122 -1.71 1.55 14.87
C LEU A 122 -2.20 2.65 13.90
N TRP A 123 -3.02 2.28 12.91
CA TRP A 123 -3.56 3.18 11.89
C TRP A 123 -4.57 4.23 12.39
N ARG A 124 -5.06 4.11 13.63
CA ARG A 124 -5.94 5.09 14.28
C ARG A 124 -5.22 5.95 15.32
N GLN A 125 -3.96 5.67 15.63
CA GLN A 125 -3.23 6.41 16.67
C GLN A 125 -2.96 7.87 16.27
N GLU A 126 -3.05 8.22 14.98
CA GLU A 126 -2.84 9.59 14.47
C GLU A 126 -4.05 10.54 14.66
N GLY A 127 -5.17 10.05 15.20
CA GLY A 127 -6.39 10.85 15.44
C GLY A 127 -7.45 10.72 14.33
N ASP A 128 -8.49 11.57 14.39
CA ASP A 128 -9.72 11.51 13.56
C ASP A 128 -9.50 11.84 12.05
N GLY A 129 -8.24 12.03 11.65
CA GLY A 129 -7.81 12.31 10.28
C GLY A 129 -7.69 11.09 9.38
N GLY A 130 -8.50 10.03 9.56
CA GLY A 130 -8.50 8.84 8.71
C GLY A 130 -7.15 8.07 8.64
N PRO A 131 -7.10 6.89 7.99
CA PRO A 131 -5.85 6.16 7.82
C PRO A 131 -4.96 6.90 6.81
N MET A 132 -4.06 7.74 7.33
CA MET A 132 -2.94 8.38 6.62
C MET A 132 -1.83 7.37 6.25
N LEU A 133 -2.15 6.09 6.06
CA LEU A 133 -1.15 5.04 5.86
C LEU A 133 -0.88 4.69 4.40
N LEU A 134 -1.43 5.45 3.44
CA LEU A 134 -1.06 5.24 2.03
C LEU A 134 -0.86 6.48 1.16
N VAL A 135 -1.34 7.64 1.57
CA VAL A 135 -1.32 8.80 0.66
C VAL A 135 0.01 9.57 0.70
N GLU A 136 0.78 9.51 1.80
CA GLU A 136 2.04 10.27 1.90
C GLU A 136 3.32 9.53 1.48
N VAL A 137 3.27 8.24 1.14
CA VAL A 137 4.46 7.54 0.61
C VAL A 137 4.79 7.96 -0.83
N LEU A 138 3.82 8.52 -1.57
CA LEU A 138 4.05 9.19 -2.86
C LEU A 138 4.18 10.70 -2.72
N GLY A 139 4.70 11.17 -1.58
CA GLY A 139 5.27 12.50 -1.46
C GLY A 139 6.41 12.66 -2.45
N PHE A 140 6.07 13.01 -3.71
CA PHE A 140 6.97 13.73 -4.57
C PHE A 140 7.57 14.86 -3.73
N PRO A 141 8.89 14.91 -3.51
CA PRO A 141 9.51 16.09 -2.97
C PRO A 141 9.36 17.15 -4.08
N LEU A 142 8.25 17.87 -4.05
CA LEU A 142 8.15 19.15 -4.71
C LEU A 142 9.30 19.98 -4.17
N LEU A 143 10.16 20.40 -5.10
CA LEU A 143 11.27 21.30 -4.89
C LEU A 143 10.92 22.36 -3.84
N ARG A 144 11.61 22.31 -2.70
CA ARG A 144 11.95 23.51 -1.94
C ARG A 144 13.47 23.56 -1.83
N SER A 145 14.05 24.17 -2.87
CA SER A 145 15.21 25.06 -2.70
C SER A 145 14.73 26.48 -2.89
#